data_AF-A0AAT9GU25-F1
#
_entry.id   AF-A0AAT9GU25-F1
#
_cell.length_a   1.000
_cell.length_b   1.000
_cell.length_c   1.000
_cell.angle_alpha   90.00
_cell.angle_beta   90.00
_cell.angle_gamma   90.00
#
_symmetry.space_group_name_H-M   'P 1'
#
loop_
_entity.id
_entity.type
_entity.pdbx_description
1 polymer ?
#
loop_
_entity_poly.entity_id
_entity_poly.type
_entity_poly.pdbx_seq_one_letter_code
_entity_poly.pdbx_strand_id
1 'polypeptide(L)'
;MKVIEDLSKELNIEKEIKMEDYAFLADYGEKDEFGTTFLPQLFLETDDGKITPILTQMPFNPQKLEPDPEEGKKQALEKIKNILSQ
;
A
#
# COMPACT_ATOMS: atom_id res chain seq x y z
N MET A 1 4.76 1.42 -9.57
CA MET A 1 3.81 2.50 -9.20
C MET A 1 2.42 2.38 -9.84
N LYS A 2 2.13 1.37 -10.66
CA LYS A 2 0.80 1.23 -11.30
C LYS A 2 -0.37 1.17 -10.28
N VAL A 3 -0.18 0.48 -9.16
CA VAL A 3 -1.21 0.31 -8.13
C VAL A 3 -1.69 1.66 -7.55
N ILE A 4 -0.78 2.52 -7.11
CA ILE A 4 -1.15 3.83 -6.52
C ILE A 4 -1.78 4.76 -7.56
N GLU A 5 -1.29 4.74 -8.80
CA GLU A 5 -1.89 5.51 -9.90
C GLU A 5 -3.33 5.08 -10.17
N ASP A 6 -3.58 3.77 -10.24
CA ASP A 6 -4.89 3.22 -10.55
C ASP A 6 -5.87 3.45 -9.40
N LEU A 7 -5.44 3.29 -8.14
CA LEU A 7 -6.26 3.56 -6.95
C LEU A 7 -6.64 5.04 -6.84
N SER A 8 -5.65 5.94 -6.99
CA SER A 8 -5.87 7.39 -6.92
C SER A 8 -6.89 7.86 -7.96
N LYS A 9 -6.79 7.36 -9.20
CA LYS A 9 -7.74 7.69 -10.27
C LYS A 9 -9.12 7.08 -10.05
N GLU A 10 -9.19 5.81 -9.65
CA GLU A 10 -10.47 5.10 -9.48
C GLU A 10 -11.28 5.64 -8.30
N LEU A 11 -10.61 5.97 -7.19
CA LEU A 11 -11.24 6.48 -5.98
C LEU A 11 -11.32 8.02 -5.96
N ASN A 12 -10.69 8.70 -6.93
CA ASN A 12 -10.56 10.15 -6.98
C ASN A 12 -10.00 10.73 -5.66
N ILE A 13 -8.91 10.14 -5.19
CA ILE A 13 -8.20 10.54 -3.97
C ILE A 13 -6.79 11.05 -4.30
N GLU A 14 -6.27 11.92 -3.45
CA GLU A 14 -4.89 12.39 -3.56
C GLU A 14 -3.91 11.23 -3.39
N LYS A 15 -2.77 11.33 -4.08
CA LYS A 15 -1.64 10.42 -3.89
C LYS A 15 -0.42 11.24 -3.49
N GLU A 16 0.33 10.72 -2.54
CA GLU A 16 1.62 11.25 -2.16
C GLU A 16 2.68 10.15 -2.30
N ILE A 17 3.87 10.52 -2.78
CA ILE A 17 5.00 9.61 -2.93
C ILE A 17 6.12 10.13 -2.01
N LYS A 18 6.40 9.39 -0.95
CA LYS A 18 7.55 9.65 -0.07
C LYS A 18 8.73 8.78 -0.49
N MET A 19 9.80 9.39 -1.00
CA MET A 19 11.04 8.68 -1.36
C MET A 19 12.03 8.77 -0.19
N GLU A 20 12.59 7.62 0.21
CA GLU A 20 13.63 7.53 1.26
C GLU A 20 13.22 8.11 2.63
N ASP A 21 11.92 8.19 2.91
CA ASP A 21 11.39 8.63 4.21
C ASP A 21 11.43 7.48 5.23
N TYR A 22 12.64 7.23 5.75
CA TYR A 22 12.87 6.19 6.74
C TYR A 22 12.18 6.47 8.07
N ALA A 23 11.91 7.73 8.41
CA ALA A 23 11.17 8.08 9.62
C ALA A 23 9.71 7.61 9.51
N PHE A 24 9.06 7.93 8.38
CA PHE A 24 7.70 7.46 8.10
C PHE A 24 7.60 5.93 8.12
N LEU A 25 8.55 5.23 7.50
CA LEU A 25 8.58 3.76 7.52
C LEU A 25 8.86 3.19 8.91
N ALA A 26 9.63 3.90 9.74
CA ALA A 26 9.89 3.47 11.11
C ALA A 26 8.63 3.51 11.97
N ASP A 27 7.81 4.56 11.80
CA ASP A 27 6.56 4.79 12.54
C ASP A 27 5.39 3.95 12.02
N TYR A 28 5.20 3.87 10.71
CA TYR A 28 3.98 3.30 10.10
C TYR A 28 4.23 2.05 9.25
N GLY A 29 5.46 1.83 8.82
CA GLY A 29 5.81 0.74 7.91
C GLY A 29 5.70 -0.63 8.57
N GLU A 30 5.17 -1.59 7.83
CA GLU A 30 5.19 -2.99 8.26
C GLU A 30 6.62 -3.53 8.17
N LYS A 31 7.00 -4.29 9.18
CA LYS A 31 8.30 -4.94 9.31
C LYS A 31 8.06 -6.43 9.46
N ASP A 32 8.94 -7.23 8.88
CA ASP A 32 8.94 -8.67 9.14
C ASP A 32 9.41 -8.99 10.56
N GLU A 33 9.46 -10.29 10.89
CA GLU A 33 9.89 -10.79 12.21
C GLU A 33 11.34 -10.41 12.58
N PHE A 34 12.15 -10.02 11.58
CA PHE A 34 13.54 -9.59 11.77
C PHE A 34 13.70 -8.06 11.76
N GLY A 35 12.60 -7.32 11.65
CA GLY A 35 12.62 -5.86 11.58
C GLY A 35 12.90 -5.30 10.19
N THR A 36 12.88 -6.13 9.15
CA THR A 36 13.12 -5.70 7.77
C THR A 36 11.88 -5.05 7.19
N THR A 37 12.03 -3.84 6.65
CA THR A 37 10.99 -3.17 5.87
C THR A 37 11.17 -3.49 4.40
N PHE A 38 10.18 -4.17 3.82
CA PHE A 38 10.11 -4.33 2.36
C PHE A 38 9.54 -3.07 1.72
N LEU A 39 10.13 -2.66 0.60
CA LEU A 39 9.66 -1.53 -0.19
C LEU A 39 9.34 -1.97 -1.63
N PRO A 40 8.37 -1.34 -2.30
CA PRO A 40 7.51 -0.24 -1.83
C PRO A 40 6.34 -0.73 -0.94
N GLN A 41 5.86 0.14 -0.04
CA GLN A 41 4.61 -0.04 0.72
C GLN A 41 3.60 1.06 0.37
N LEU A 42 2.31 0.75 0.46
CA LEU A 42 1.20 1.68 0.29
C LEU A 42 0.46 1.86 1.61
N PHE A 43 0.06 3.11 1.84
CA PHE A 43 -0.65 3.53 3.04
C PHE A 43 -1.93 4.25 2.64
N LEU A 44 -2.95 4.16 3.49
CA LEU A 44 -4.12 5.02 3.46
C LEU A 44 -4.03 5.99 4.63
N GLU A 45 -4.16 7.27 4.33
CA GLU A 45 -4.42 8.32 5.31
C GLU A 45 -5.90 8.66 5.25
N THR A 46 -6.62 8.53 6.37
CA THR A 46 -8.03 8.92 6.49
C THR A 46 -8.16 10.36 6.98
N ASP A 47 -9.36 10.96 6.84
CA ASP A 47 -9.60 12.38 7.18
C ASP A 47 -9.32 12.74 8.65
N ASP A 48 -9.26 11.74 9.55
CA ASP A 48 -8.87 11.89 10.95
C ASP A 48 -7.35 11.84 11.18
N GLY A 49 -6.55 11.76 10.10
CA GLY A 49 -5.09 11.72 10.11
C GLY A 49 -4.50 10.35 10.41
N LYS A 50 -5.32 9.28 10.46
CA LYS A 50 -4.84 7.93 10.73
C LYS A 50 -4.17 7.33 9.50
N ILE A 51 -2.93 6.87 9.69
CA ILE A 51 -2.14 6.19 8.65
C ILE A 51 -2.21 4.68 8.86
N THR A 52 -2.66 3.95 7.84
CA THR A 52 -2.77 2.48 7.88
C THR A 52 -2.09 1.85 6.66
N PRO A 53 -1.19 0.86 6.84
CA PRO A 53 -0.63 0.13 5.71
C PRO A 53 -1.70 -0.70 5.00
N ILE A 54 -1.86 -0.51 3.69
CA ILE A 54 -2.86 -1.18 2.87
C ILE A 54 -2.27 -2.21 1.89
N LEU A 55 -0.99 -2.08 1.54
CA LEU A 55 -0.24 -3.07 0.75
C LEU A 55 1.24 -2.96 1.08
N THR A 56 1.79 -3.94 1.78
CA THR A 56 3.16 -3.91 2.32
C THR A 56 4.13 -4.76 1.51
N GLN A 57 3.60 -5.70 0.73
CA GLN A 57 4.33 -6.52 -0.20
C GLN A 57 3.54 -6.64 -1.50
N MET A 58 4.24 -6.57 -2.63
CA MET A 58 3.63 -6.76 -3.94
C MET A 58 3.30 -8.26 -4.13
N PRO A 59 2.04 -8.62 -4.47
CA PRO A 59 1.72 -9.99 -4.85
C PRO A 59 2.55 -10.45 -6.04
N PHE A 60 2.86 -11.74 -6.11
CA PHE A 60 3.66 -12.32 -7.19
C PHE A 60 2.78 -13.21 -8.07
N ASN A 61 2.89 -13.05 -9.39
CA ASN A 61 2.21 -13.92 -10.34
C ASN A 61 3.10 -15.13 -10.66
N PRO A 62 2.76 -16.35 -10.20
CA PRO A 62 3.62 -17.52 -10.40
C PRO A 62 3.67 -18.01 -11.85
N GLN A 63 2.68 -17.66 -12.69
CA GLN A 63 2.64 -18.09 -14.09
C GLN A 63 3.54 -17.22 -14.97
N LYS A 64 3.56 -15.92 -14.69
CA LYS A 64 4.37 -14.94 -15.45
C LYS A 64 5.74 -14.67 -14.82
N LEU A 65 5.97 -15.16 -13.60
CA LEU A 65 7.17 -14.94 -12.81
C LEU A 65 7.51 -13.45 -12.61
N GLU A 66 6.47 -12.63 -12.44
CA GLU A 66 6.57 -11.18 -12.25
C GLU A 66 5.64 -10.70 -11.13
N PRO A 67 5.85 -9.51 -10.56
CA PRO A 67 4.87 -8.89 -9.66
C PRO A 67 3.49 -8.78 -10.34
N ASP A 68 2.41 -8.93 -9.56
CA ASP A 68 1.01 -8.83 -10.01
C ASP A 68 0.29 -7.53 -9.54
N PRO A 69 0.45 -6.38 -10.23
CA PRO A 69 -0.17 -5.13 -9.82
C PRO A 69 -1.69 -5.17 -9.78
N GLU A 70 -2.33 -6.06 -10.56
CA GLU A 70 -3.79 -6.17 -10.61
C GLU A 70 -4.30 -6.78 -9.31
N GLU A 71 -3.68 -7.87 -8.86
CA GLU A 71 -3.97 -8.47 -7.56
C GLU A 71 -3.58 -7.51 -6.41
N GLY A 72 -2.45 -6.81 -6.51
CA GLY A 72 -2.05 -5.80 -5.53
C GLY A 72 -3.07 -4.67 -5.37
N LYS A 73 -3.63 -4.18 -6.49
CA LYS A 73 -4.72 -3.19 -6.47
C LYS A 73 -5.97 -3.76 -5.80
N LYS A 74 -6.35 -4.99 -6.14
CA LYS A 74 -7.54 -5.64 -5.56
C LYS A 74 -7.41 -5.77 -4.03
N GLN A 75 -6.29 -6.30 -3.55
CA GLN A 75 -6.04 -6.46 -2.11
C GLN A 75 -6.05 -5.11 -1.38
N ALA A 76 -5.40 -4.09 -1.94
CA ALA A 76 -5.41 -2.75 -1.37
C ALA A 76 -6.85 -2.18 -1.29
N LEU A 77 -7.64 -2.35 -2.36
CA LEU A 77 -9.02 -1.85 -2.43
C LEU A 77 -9.96 -2.58 -1.46
N GLU A 78 -9.80 -3.89 -1.30
CA GLU A 78 -10.52 -4.67 -0.28
C GLU A 78 -10.18 -4.17 1.13
N LYS A 79 -8.90 -3.90 1.40
CA LYS A 79 -8.46 -3.37 2.70
C LYS A 79 -9.01 -1.96 2.97
N ILE A 80 -8.99 -1.07 1.97
CA ILE A 80 -9.61 0.26 2.07
C ILE A 80 -11.10 0.14 2.39
N LYS A 81 -11.85 -0.70 1.66
CA LYS A 81 -13.29 -0.91 1.93
C LYS A 81 -13.54 -1.40 3.35
N ASN A 82 -12.73 -2.34 3.84
CA ASN A 82 -12.86 -2.85 5.20
C ASN A 82 -12.59 -1.76 6.24
N ILE A 83 -11.64 -0.87 6.01
CA ILE A 83 -11.34 0.27 6.90
C ILE A 83 -12.49 1.27 6.91
N LEU A 84 -13.06 1.61 5.75
CA LEU A 84 -14.13 2.60 5.62
C LEU A 84 -15.52 2.08 6.02
N SER A 85 -15.69 0.75 6.13
CA SER A 85 -16.96 0.13 6.55
C SER A 85 -17.03 -0.10 8.07
N GLN A 86 -15.99 0.28 8.82
CA GLN A 86 -15.91 0.24 10.28
C GLN A 86 -16.33 1.59 10.86
#